data_AF-A0A7Y5KE84-F1
#
_entry.id   AF-A0A7Y5KE84-F1
#
_cell.length_a   1.000
_cell.length_b   1.000
_cell.length_c   1.000
_cell.angle_alpha   90.00
_cell.angle_beta   90.00
_cell.angle_gamma   90.00
#
_symmetry.space_group_name_H-M   'P 1'
#
loop_
_entity.id
_entity.type
_entity.pdbx_description
1 polymer ?
#
loop_
_entity_poly.entity_id
_entity_poly.type
_entity_poly.pdbx_seq_one_letter_code
_entity_poly.pdbx_strand_id
1 'polypeptide(L)'
;ATNGAKWKFRDSIVIGAYSVSAGWVQLHELGHYFDLRHTQGDRGVTLPGQSGEGYTNPGDDEIEDTVADLPSWSRNEIAKHNFSVKYEKLEAEQRESVDDVAENIMSYHFLKPVNASLRRLTEGQLDRWTYATLDVFRQKVCDGRTWFVDRQTPCNEGTSTYPYDSVQLAVASANDNGGDIILLRPGEYHETITINKPLTIRATRKGPASIGTPFVYAEISAE
;
A
#
# COMPACT_ATOMS: atom_id res chain seq x y z
N ALA A 1 -37.23 25.94 -1.29
CA ALA A 1 -35.84 26.26 -0.96
C ALA A 1 -35.35 25.32 0.14
N THR A 2 -34.89 24.13 -0.22
CA THR A 2 -34.09 23.30 0.69
C THR A 2 -32.64 23.63 0.39
N ASN A 3 -32.01 24.40 1.28
CA ASN A 3 -30.60 24.74 1.18
C ASN A 3 -29.75 23.46 1.25
N GLY A 4 -29.45 22.92 0.07
CA GLY A 4 -28.13 22.46 -0.38
C GLY A 4 -27.09 21.98 0.64
N ALA A 5 -27.47 21.19 1.64
CA ALA A 5 -26.52 20.38 2.38
C ALA A 5 -26.00 19.29 1.44
N LYS A 6 -24.96 19.60 0.66
CA LYS A 6 -24.10 18.58 0.06
C LYS A 6 -23.47 17.83 1.23
N TRP A 7 -24.10 16.73 1.64
CA TRP A 7 -23.52 15.76 2.55
C TRP A 7 -22.17 15.36 1.97
N LYS A 8 -21.07 15.90 2.51
CA LYS A 8 -19.75 15.34 2.28
C LYS A 8 -19.73 14.04 3.09
N PHE A 9 -20.27 12.95 2.54
CA PHE A 9 -20.11 11.58 3.03
C PHE A 9 -18.65 11.13 2.88
N ARG A 10 -17.73 11.94 3.39
CA ARG A 10 -16.32 11.64 3.39
C ARG A 10 -15.99 10.85 4.66
N ASP A 11 -16.68 11.04 5.77
CA ASP A 11 -16.20 10.51 7.06
C ASP A 11 -16.87 9.18 7.47
N SER A 12 -17.59 8.52 6.56
CA SER A 12 -18.33 7.29 6.88
C SER A 12 -18.31 6.28 5.76
N ILE A 13 -18.12 5.00 6.10
CA ILE A 13 -18.37 3.86 5.22
C ILE A 13 -19.67 3.17 5.65
N VAL A 14 -20.55 2.85 4.70
CA VAL A 14 -21.79 2.12 4.94
C VAL A 14 -21.71 0.78 4.25
N ILE A 15 -21.66 -0.28 5.04
CA ILE A 15 -21.59 -1.67 4.56
C ILE A 15 -23.01 -2.24 4.57
N GLY A 16 -23.60 -2.43 3.39
CA GLY A 16 -24.96 -2.94 3.25
C GLY A 16 -25.08 -4.43 3.61
N ALA A 17 -26.28 -4.85 4.06
CA ALA A 17 -26.55 -6.23 4.49
C ALA A 17 -26.19 -7.31 3.43
N TYR A 18 -26.26 -6.97 2.14
CA TYR A 18 -25.89 -7.87 1.05
C TYR A 18 -24.39 -8.18 0.95
N SER A 19 -23.54 -7.44 1.67
CA SER A 19 -22.08 -7.64 1.68
C SER A 19 -21.59 -8.42 2.90
N VAL A 20 -22.47 -8.84 3.82
CA VAL A 20 -22.08 -9.47 5.11
C VAL A 20 -21.30 -10.77 4.92
N SER A 21 -21.52 -11.49 3.81
CA SER A 21 -20.76 -12.70 3.45
C SER A 21 -19.62 -12.43 2.44
N ALA A 22 -19.37 -11.17 2.10
CA ALA A 22 -18.43 -10.75 1.06
C ALA A 22 -17.35 -9.84 1.67
N GLY A 23 -16.61 -10.35 2.66
CA GLY A 23 -15.56 -9.58 3.35
C GLY A 23 -14.51 -8.99 2.42
N TRP A 24 -14.21 -9.66 1.30
CA TRP A 24 -13.31 -9.13 0.27
C TRP A 24 -13.88 -7.87 -0.41
N VAL A 25 -15.19 -7.81 -0.68
CA VAL A 25 -15.85 -6.60 -1.22
C VAL A 25 -15.75 -5.48 -0.20
N GLN A 26 -16.02 -5.78 1.07
CA GLN A 26 -15.92 -4.76 2.13
C GLN A 26 -14.51 -4.17 2.20
N LEU A 27 -13.48 -5.02 2.09
CA LEU A 27 -12.09 -4.57 2.11
C LEU A 27 -11.69 -3.83 0.81
N HIS A 28 -12.25 -4.20 -0.35
CA HIS A 28 -12.12 -3.46 -1.61
C HIS A 28 -12.70 -2.04 -1.48
N GLU A 29 -13.93 -1.91 -0.96
CA GLU A 29 -14.57 -0.61 -0.75
C GLU A 29 -13.86 0.23 0.32
N LEU A 30 -13.29 -0.42 1.34
CA LEU A 30 -12.40 0.24 2.31
C LEU A 30 -11.14 0.78 1.63
N GLY A 31 -10.55 0.04 0.67
CA GLY A 31 -9.44 0.53 -0.14
C GLY A 31 -9.79 1.84 -0.84
N HIS A 32 -10.93 1.90 -1.53
CA HIS A 32 -11.42 3.15 -2.14
C HIS A 32 -11.66 4.26 -1.13
N TYR A 33 -12.20 3.93 0.05
CA TYR A 33 -12.39 4.90 1.12
C TYR A 33 -11.09 5.56 1.57
N PHE A 34 -9.97 4.82 1.51
CA PHE A 34 -8.61 5.27 1.80
C PHE A 34 -7.77 5.51 0.53
N ASP A 35 -8.43 5.96 -0.53
CA ASP A 35 -7.80 6.50 -1.74
C ASP A 35 -6.95 5.51 -2.55
N LEU A 36 -7.29 4.22 -2.47
CA LEU A 36 -6.83 3.24 -3.45
C LEU A 36 -7.74 3.27 -4.68
N ARG A 37 -7.12 3.16 -5.85
CA ARG A 37 -7.82 2.96 -7.12
C ARG A 37 -7.80 1.49 -7.49
N HIS A 38 -8.58 1.11 -8.49
CA HIS A 38 -8.40 -0.22 -9.09
C HIS A 38 -7.02 -0.32 -9.73
N THR A 39 -6.41 -1.50 -9.75
CA THR A 39 -5.07 -1.71 -10.33
C THR A 39 -5.01 -1.26 -11.80
N GLN A 40 -6.09 -1.49 -12.55
CA GLN A 40 -6.22 -1.03 -13.94
C GLN A 40 -6.50 0.49 -14.09
N GLY A 41 -6.43 1.25 -13.00
CA GLY A 41 -6.85 2.65 -12.90
C GLY A 41 -8.37 2.87 -12.99
N ASP A 42 -8.78 4.14 -12.97
CA ASP A 42 -10.21 4.55 -13.01
C ASP A 42 -10.84 4.43 -14.41
N ARG A 43 -10.04 4.09 -15.43
CA ARG A 43 -10.46 3.98 -16.83
C ARG A 43 -10.71 2.51 -17.17
N GLY A 44 -11.89 1.96 -16.90
CA GLY A 44 -12.08 0.57 -17.34
C GLY A 44 -13.36 -0.17 -17.02
N VAL A 45 -14.18 0.30 -16.10
CA VAL A 45 -15.36 -0.45 -15.65
C VAL A 45 -16.54 0.50 -15.59
N THR A 46 -17.03 0.86 -16.77
CA THR A 46 -18.24 1.66 -16.88
C THR A 46 -19.46 0.94 -16.30
N LEU A 47 -19.45 -0.40 -16.19
CA LEU A 47 -20.51 -1.17 -15.55
C LEU A 47 -20.01 -2.51 -14.95
N PRO A 48 -20.47 -2.89 -13.73
CA PRO A 48 -20.26 -4.23 -13.19
C PRO A 48 -20.74 -5.31 -14.17
N GLY A 49 -19.85 -6.23 -14.53
CA GLY A 49 -20.19 -7.37 -15.39
C GLY A 49 -19.94 -7.18 -16.88
N GLN A 50 -19.49 -6.01 -17.33
CA GLN A 50 -18.77 -5.90 -18.59
C GLN A 50 -17.33 -6.41 -18.34
N SER A 51 -16.95 -7.50 -19.01
CA SER A 51 -15.54 -7.69 -19.37
C SER A 51 -15.10 -6.38 -19.99
N GLY A 52 -13.90 -5.88 -19.71
CA GLY A 52 -13.36 -4.64 -20.27
C GLY A 52 -13.17 -4.66 -21.81
N GLU A 53 -14.04 -5.36 -22.55
CA GLU A 53 -14.21 -5.41 -23.98
C GLU A 53 -14.35 -3.98 -24.53
N GLY A 54 -13.22 -3.39 -24.89
CA GLY A 54 -13.14 -2.04 -25.45
C GLY A 54 -11.92 -1.25 -25.01
N TYR A 55 -11.29 -1.61 -23.88
CA TYR A 55 -10.05 -0.96 -23.45
C TYR A 55 -8.85 -1.66 -24.07
N THR A 56 -8.05 -0.92 -24.84
CA THR A 56 -6.81 -1.43 -25.44
C THR A 56 -5.57 -0.97 -24.68
N ASN A 57 -5.71 0.06 -23.84
CA ASN A 57 -4.62 0.68 -23.11
C ASN A 57 -4.89 0.51 -21.61
N PRO A 58 -3.97 -0.12 -20.85
CA PRO A 58 -4.09 -0.21 -19.41
C PRO A 58 -4.12 1.20 -18.80
N GLY A 59 -4.90 1.36 -17.74
CA GLY A 59 -4.83 2.57 -16.90
C GLY A 59 -3.66 2.48 -15.92
N ASP A 60 -3.66 3.43 -14.99
CA ASP A 60 -2.64 3.56 -13.95
C ASP A 60 -3.35 3.89 -12.63
N ASP A 61 -3.02 3.15 -11.58
CA ASP A 61 -3.53 3.35 -10.22
C ASP A 61 -2.67 4.32 -9.40
N GLU A 62 -1.59 4.85 -10.02
CA GLU A 62 -0.59 5.76 -9.45
C GLU A 62 0.28 5.10 -8.35
N ILE A 63 0.42 3.77 -8.38
CA ILE A 63 1.21 3.01 -7.40
C ILE A 63 2.29 2.20 -8.12
N GLU A 64 3.56 2.59 -7.90
CA GLU A 64 4.72 2.05 -8.62
C GLU A 64 4.86 0.53 -8.57
N ASP A 65 4.46 -0.11 -7.47
CA ASP A 65 4.56 -1.57 -7.31
C ASP A 65 3.33 -2.34 -7.78
N THR A 66 2.44 -1.71 -8.55
CA THR A 66 1.43 -2.40 -9.34
C THR A 66 1.77 -2.29 -10.83
N VAL A 67 1.87 -3.43 -11.51
CA VAL A 67 2.16 -3.44 -12.95
C VAL A 67 0.89 -3.19 -13.76
N ALA A 68 1.04 -2.60 -14.95
CA ALA A 68 -0.09 -2.25 -15.80
C ALA A 68 -0.96 -3.48 -16.16
N ASP A 69 -2.28 -3.35 -16.03
CA ASP A 69 -3.24 -4.40 -16.34
C ASP A 69 -4.57 -3.88 -16.95
N LEU A 70 -5.41 -4.83 -17.37
CA LEU A 70 -6.79 -4.59 -17.77
C LEU A 70 -7.70 -5.64 -17.15
N PRO A 71 -8.97 -5.35 -16.79
CA PRO A 71 -9.84 -6.29 -16.08
C PRO A 71 -10.05 -7.66 -16.75
N SER A 72 -9.84 -7.74 -18.07
CA SER A 72 -10.00 -8.96 -18.86
C SER A 72 -8.71 -9.75 -19.06
N TRP A 73 -7.56 -9.24 -18.60
CA TRP A 73 -6.27 -9.90 -18.81
C TRP A 73 -6.06 -11.08 -17.87
N SER A 74 -5.65 -12.20 -18.44
CA SER A 74 -5.03 -13.30 -17.72
C SER A 74 -3.62 -12.93 -17.24
N ARG A 75 -3.07 -13.70 -16.30
CA ARG A 75 -1.64 -13.59 -15.90
C ARG A 75 -0.69 -13.62 -17.09
N ASN A 76 -1.00 -14.38 -18.14
CA ASN A 76 -0.18 -14.41 -19.36
C ASN A 76 -0.23 -13.11 -20.14
N GLU A 77 -1.36 -12.41 -20.16
CA GLU A 77 -1.50 -11.11 -20.83
C GLU A 77 -0.81 -10.01 -20.03
N ILE A 78 -0.97 -10.00 -18.70
CA ILE A 78 -0.22 -9.11 -17.80
C ILE A 78 1.28 -9.32 -17.97
N ALA A 79 1.75 -10.58 -17.93
CA ALA A 79 3.15 -10.94 -18.12
C ALA A 79 3.69 -10.53 -19.49
N LYS A 80 2.92 -10.80 -20.56
CA LYS A 80 3.33 -10.48 -21.93
C LYS A 80 3.40 -8.97 -22.14
N HIS A 81 2.49 -8.20 -21.55
CA HIS A 81 2.50 -6.75 -21.65
C HIS A 81 3.72 -6.15 -20.94
N ASN A 82 3.94 -6.51 -19.68
CA ASN A 82 4.96 -5.88 -18.84
C ASN A 82 6.38 -6.41 -19.08
N PHE A 83 6.52 -7.69 -19.48
CA PHE A 83 7.82 -8.37 -19.54
C PHE A 83 8.09 -9.09 -20.87
N SER A 84 7.20 -8.97 -21.87
CA SER A 84 7.34 -9.59 -23.20
C SER A 84 7.47 -11.12 -23.22
N VAL A 85 7.12 -11.81 -22.12
CA VAL A 85 7.14 -13.27 -22.01
C VAL A 85 5.86 -13.80 -21.37
N LYS A 86 5.62 -15.12 -21.46
CA LYS A 86 4.50 -15.77 -20.76
C LYS A 86 4.79 -15.87 -19.27
N TYR A 87 3.74 -15.97 -18.44
CA TYR A 87 3.86 -16.04 -16.98
C TYR A 87 4.77 -17.19 -16.50
N GLU A 88 4.70 -18.36 -17.14
CA GLU A 88 5.55 -19.53 -16.83
C GLU A 88 7.06 -19.31 -17.09
N LYS A 89 7.42 -18.25 -17.83
CA LYS A 89 8.80 -17.90 -18.18
C LYS A 89 9.34 -16.71 -17.39
N LEU A 90 8.53 -16.14 -16.50
CA LEU A 90 8.95 -15.04 -15.64
C LEU A 90 9.89 -15.52 -14.53
N GLU A 91 10.84 -14.66 -14.18
CA GLU A 91 11.64 -14.81 -12.97
C GLU A 91 10.78 -14.63 -11.71
N ALA A 92 11.32 -14.98 -10.54
CA ALA A 92 10.57 -14.95 -9.28
C ALA A 92 9.95 -13.57 -8.99
N GLU A 93 10.73 -12.50 -9.08
CA GLU A 93 10.28 -11.11 -8.80
C GLU A 93 9.24 -10.62 -9.81
N GLN A 94 9.39 -10.98 -11.08
CA GLN A 94 8.42 -10.62 -12.12
C GLN A 94 7.10 -11.36 -11.94
N ARG A 95 7.14 -12.64 -11.53
CA ARG A 95 5.92 -13.39 -11.20
C ARG A 95 5.19 -12.76 -10.03
N GLU A 96 5.93 -12.35 -9.00
CA GLU A 96 5.37 -11.65 -7.84
C GLU A 96 4.65 -10.37 -8.28
N SER A 97 5.28 -9.55 -9.14
CA SER A 97 4.67 -8.34 -9.69
C SER A 97 3.35 -8.63 -10.45
N VAL A 98 3.30 -9.70 -11.25
CA VAL A 98 2.06 -10.11 -11.94
C VAL A 98 1.01 -10.60 -10.95
N ASP A 99 1.40 -11.38 -9.94
CA ASP A 99 0.48 -11.91 -8.94
C ASP A 99 -0.06 -10.83 -8.00
N ASP A 100 0.73 -9.80 -7.72
CA ASP A 100 0.34 -8.66 -6.90
C ASP A 100 -0.79 -7.86 -7.50
N VAL A 101 -0.93 -7.88 -8.84
CA VAL A 101 -2.07 -7.30 -9.55
C VAL A 101 -3.18 -8.33 -9.75
N ALA A 102 -2.85 -9.54 -10.21
CA ALA A 102 -3.82 -10.60 -10.51
C ALA A 102 -4.58 -11.12 -9.27
N GLU A 103 -3.99 -11.03 -8.07
CA GLU A 103 -4.59 -11.40 -6.79
C GLU A 103 -4.88 -10.18 -5.90
N ASN A 104 -4.76 -8.97 -6.46
CA ASN A 104 -4.98 -7.72 -5.73
C ASN A 104 -6.44 -7.59 -5.34
N ILE A 105 -6.70 -7.14 -4.12
CA ILE A 105 -8.06 -6.86 -3.69
C ILE A 105 -8.69 -5.70 -4.43
N MET A 106 -7.88 -4.77 -4.94
CA MET A 106 -8.33 -3.65 -5.77
C MET A 106 -8.50 -4.04 -7.24
N SER A 107 -8.26 -5.31 -7.61
CA SER A 107 -8.46 -5.76 -8.97
C SER A 107 -9.83 -6.40 -9.19
N TYR A 108 -10.24 -6.46 -10.46
CA TYR A 108 -11.40 -7.21 -10.94
C TYR A 108 -11.04 -8.44 -11.77
N HIS A 109 -9.78 -8.86 -11.71
CA HIS A 109 -9.37 -10.14 -12.27
C HIS A 109 -10.17 -11.28 -11.63
N PHE A 110 -10.62 -12.23 -12.46
CA PHE A 110 -11.26 -13.47 -12.02
C PHE A 110 -12.57 -13.30 -11.21
N LEU A 111 -13.31 -12.20 -11.40
CA LEU A 111 -14.62 -11.99 -10.77
C LEU A 111 -15.72 -13.01 -11.16
N LYS A 112 -15.47 -13.96 -12.07
CA LYS A 112 -16.46 -14.98 -12.45
C LYS A 112 -15.86 -16.39 -12.49
N PRO A 113 -16.37 -17.32 -11.64
CA PRO A 113 -17.14 -17.04 -10.43
C PRO A 113 -16.29 -16.21 -9.46
N VAL A 114 -16.89 -15.22 -8.78
CA VAL A 114 -16.22 -14.31 -7.83
C VAL A 114 -15.29 -15.12 -6.93
N ASN A 115 -14.00 -15.05 -7.20
CA ASN A 115 -13.06 -15.94 -6.56
C ASN A 115 -12.61 -15.31 -5.24
N ALA A 116 -12.78 -16.03 -4.14
CA ALA A 116 -12.37 -15.62 -2.79
C ALA A 116 -10.83 -15.51 -2.60
N SER A 117 -10.07 -15.52 -3.70
CA SER A 117 -8.60 -15.50 -3.69
C SER A 117 -8.00 -14.11 -3.90
N LEU A 118 -8.80 -13.07 -4.12
CA LEU A 118 -8.33 -11.69 -4.03
C LEU A 118 -8.02 -11.35 -2.57
N ARG A 119 -6.74 -11.29 -2.24
CA ARG A 119 -6.27 -11.24 -0.84
C ARG A 119 -5.01 -10.39 -0.65
N ARG A 120 -4.53 -9.75 -1.72
CA ARG A 120 -3.28 -8.99 -1.69
C ARG A 120 -3.55 -7.49 -1.74
N LEU A 121 -2.72 -6.77 -0.99
CA LEU A 121 -2.43 -5.36 -1.17
C LEU A 121 -0.91 -5.27 -1.24
N THR A 122 -0.39 -4.50 -2.19
CA THR A 122 1.05 -4.24 -2.31
C THR A 122 1.51 -3.32 -1.18
N GLU A 123 2.83 -3.16 -1.01
CA GLU A 123 3.33 -2.23 0.01
C GLU A 123 3.02 -0.78 -0.37
N GLY A 124 3.15 -0.42 -1.65
CA GLY A 124 2.78 0.91 -2.15
C GLY A 124 1.31 1.24 -1.93
N GLN A 125 0.41 0.25 -2.04
CA GLN A 125 -0.99 0.41 -1.67
C GLN A 125 -1.18 0.63 -0.17
N LEU A 126 -0.49 -0.12 0.70
CA LEU A 126 -0.56 0.13 2.14
C LEU A 126 0.01 1.50 2.52
N ASP A 127 1.03 1.97 1.80
CA ASP A 127 1.60 3.30 1.97
C ASP A 127 0.61 4.39 1.56
N ARG A 128 -0.05 4.25 0.40
CA ARG A 128 -1.09 5.17 -0.08
C ARG A 128 -2.26 5.21 0.87
N TRP A 129 -2.73 4.04 1.32
CA TRP A 129 -3.79 3.90 2.32
C TRP A 129 -3.43 4.68 3.59
N THR A 130 -2.21 4.48 4.08
CA THR A 130 -1.69 5.17 5.27
C THR A 130 -1.60 6.68 5.03
N TYR A 131 -1.09 7.12 3.89
CA TYR A 131 -0.98 8.53 3.54
C TYR A 131 -2.35 9.21 3.43
N ALA A 132 -3.36 8.51 2.91
CA ALA A 132 -4.72 9.02 2.83
C ALA A 132 -5.31 9.37 4.20
N THR A 133 -4.83 8.74 5.29
CA THR A 133 -5.20 9.11 6.67
C THR A 133 -4.63 10.46 7.10
N LEU A 134 -3.50 10.87 6.51
CA LEU A 134 -2.81 12.13 6.80
C LEU A 134 -3.38 13.30 5.99
N ASP A 135 -4.01 13.03 4.86
CA ASP A 135 -4.70 14.06 4.09
C ASP A 135 -5.90 14.62 4.87
N VAL A 136 -6.29 15.87 4.57
CA VAL A 136 -7.32 16.66 5.27
C VAL A 136 -8.71 15.99 5.32
N PHE A 137 -8.89 14.85 4.63
CA PHE A 137 -10.18 14.18 4.48
C PHE A 137 -10.40 12.98 5.41
N ARG A 138 -9.38 12.43 6.09
CA ARG A 138 -9.54 11.19 6.88
C ARG A 138 -8.93 11.22 8.28
N GLN A 139 -8.18 12.25 8.64
CA GLN A 139 -7.63 12.39 10.00
C GLN A 139 -8.69 12.26 11.12
N LYS A 140 -9.96 12.59 10.85
CA LYS A 140 -11.03 12.52 11.85
C LYS A 140 -11.52 11.10 12.17
N VAL A 141 -11.15 10.11 11.35
CA VAL A 141 -11.57 8.72 11.50
C VAL A 141 -10.39 7.79 11.81
N CYS A 142 -9.23 8.36 12.11
CA CYS A 142 -8.01 7.64 12.46
C CYS A 142 -7.40 8.27 13.71
N ASP A 143 -6.76 7.43 14.52
CA ASP A 143 -5.94 7.88 15.64
C ASP A 143 -4.47 7.83 15.24
N GLY A 144 -3.73 8.89 15.58
CA GLY A 144 -2.29 8.99 15.31
C GLY A 144 -1.92 9.17 13.83
N ARG A 145 -0.62 9.07 13.58
CA ARG A 145 0.03 9.23 12.26
C ARG A 145 1.12 8.17 12.08
N THR A 146 1.29 7.72 10.84
CA THR A 146 2.48 6.95 10.45
C THR A 146 3.58 7.86 9.95
N TRP A 147 4.79 7.67 10.46
CA TRP A 147 6.03 8.33 10.06
C TRP A 147 6.91 7.33 9.31
N PHE A 148 7.22 7.64 8.06
CA PHE A 148 8.04 6.77 7.23
C PHE A 148 9.51 7.10 7.40
N VAL A 149 10.35 6.07 7.49
CA VAL A 149 11.81 6.21 7.58
C VAL A 149 12.45 5.35 6.51
N ASP A 150 13.34 5.96 5.73
CA ASP A 150 14.14 5.32 4.69
C ASP A 150 15.46 6.07 4.53
N ARG A 151 16.58 5.36 4.68
CA ARG A 151 17.91 5.94 4.46
C ARG A 151 18.29 6.05 2.99
N GLN A 152 17.63 5.32 2.10
CA GLN A 152 17.98 5.27 0.68
C GLN A 152 17.38 6.44 -0.10
N THR A 153 16.17 6.86 0.26
CA THR A 153 15.43 7.93 -0.44
C THR A 153 14.93 9.06 0.47
N PRO A 154 15.74 9.58 1.41
CA PRO A 154 15.24 10.54 2.39
C PRO A 154 15.04 11.93 1.78
N CYS A 155 14.03 12.63 2.28
CA CYS A 155 13.96 14.10 2.15
C CYS A 155 13.22 14.79 3.32
N ASN A 156 13.07 14.07 4.43
CA ASN A 156 12.81 14.59 5.77
C ASN A 156 11.45 15.27 6.01
N GLU A 157 10.37 14.73 5.42
CA GLU A 157 8.97 15.11 5.73
C GLU A 157 8.17 14.02 6.46
N GLY A 158 8.74 12.81 6.57
CA GLY A 158 8.12 11.67 7.25
C GLY A 158 6.87 11.11 6.55
N THR A 159 6.75 11.30 5.24
CA THR A 159 5.70 10.69 4.41
C THR A 159 6.26 9.54 3.58
N SER A 160 5.41 8.71 2.96
CA SER A 160 5.89 7.56 2.16
C SER A 160 6.73 7.98 0.96
N THR A 161 6.38 9.08 0.30
CA THR A 161 7.13 9.68 -0.81
C THR A 161 8.37 10.45 -0.31
N TYR A 162 8.29 11.01 0.89
CA TYR A 162 9.28 11.91 1.46
C TYR A 162 9.68 11.47 2.87
N PRO A 163 10.33 10.30 3.03
CA PRO A 163 10.59 9.71 4.33
C PRO A 163 11.68 10.45 5.11
N TYR A 164 11.73 10.23 6.42
CA TYR A 164 12.86 10.64 7.25
C TYR A 164 14.09 9.76 6.99
N ASP A 165 15.28 10.34 7.07
CA ASP A 165 16.56 9.61 7.02
C ASP A 165 16.91 8.88 8.33
N SER A 166 16.22 9.18 9.43
CA SER A 166 16.56 8.72 10.77
C SER A 166 15.33 8.36 11.60
N VAL A 167 15.46 7.27 12.36
CA VAL A 167 14.47 6.82 13.34
C VAL A 167 14.37 7.84 14.45
N GLN A 168 15.47 8.47 14.88
CA GLN A 168 15.42 9.50 15.93
C GLN A 168 14.58 10.72 15.52
N LEU A 169 14.61 11.14 14.26
CA LEU A 169 13.79 12.25 13.75
C LEU A 169 12.31 11.87 13.71
N ALA A 170 12.00 10.63 13.32
CA ALA A 170 10.64 10.09 13.37
C ALA A 170 10.12 9.99 14.81
N VAL A 171 10.95 9.54 15.77
CA VAL A 171 10.62 9.51 17.21
C VAL A 171 10.37 10.92 17.72
N ALA A 172 11.21 11.90 17.37
CA ALA A 172 11.02 13.29 17.77
C ALA A 172 9.70 13.86 17.25
N SER A 173 9.29 13.49 16.03
CA SER A 173 8.08 13.99 15.37
C SER A 173 6.79 13.32 15.85
N ALA A 174 6.88 12.12 16.43
CA ALA A 174 5.73 11.38 16.90
C ALA A 174 4.99 12.07 18.07
N ASN A 175 3.67 11.90 18.16
CA ASN A 175 2.84 12.45 19.22
C ASN A 175 3.28 11.97 20.61
N ASP A 176 3.45 12.91 21.55
CA ASP A 176 3.86 12.61 22.93
C ASP A 176 2.84 11.76 23.72
N ASN A 177 1.57 11.76 23.30
CA ASN A 177 0.51 10.97 23.91
C ASN A 177 0.34 9.58 23.25
N GLY A 178 1.14 9.25 22.24
CA GLY A 178 1.06 8.00 21.48
C GLY A 178 0.03 8.00 20.35
N GLY A 179 -0.25 6.80 19.84
CA GLY A 179 -1.09 6.57 18.65
C GLY A 179 -0.30 6.49 17.34
N ASP A 180 0.91 7.07 17.31
CA ASP A 180 1.74 7.09 16.11
C ASP A 180 2.48 5.78 15.85
N ILE A 181 2.79 5.54 14.58
CA ILE A 181 3.57 4.42 14.09
C ILE A 181 4.82 4.98 13.39
N ILE A 182 6.00 4.46 13.69
CA ILE A 182 7.17 4.61 12.83
C ILE A 182 7.27 3.38 11.94
N LEU A 183 7.21 3.58 10.63
CA LEU A 183 7.34 2.52 9.63
C LEU A 183 8.70 2.58 8.94
N LEU A 184 9.53 1.58 9.19
CA LEU A 184 10.90 1.48 8.68
C LEU A 184 10.92 0.73 7.34
N ARG A 185 11.50 1.35 6.31
CA ARG A 185 11.90 0.63 5.10
C ARG A 185 13.07 -0.32 5.39
N PRO A 186 13.26 -1.36 4.58
CA PRO A 186 14.34 -2.31 4.78
C PRO A 186 15.70 -1.61 4.77
N GLY A 187 16.56 -1.98 5.72
CA GLY A 187 17.88 -1.37 5.84
C GLY A 187 18.41 -1.32 7.28
N GLU A 188 19.62 -0.77 7.42
CA GLU A 188 20.30 -0.63 8.70
C GLU A 188 20.36 0.84 9.13
N TYR A 189 19.87 1.13 10.33
CA TYR A 189 19.79 2.47 10.91
C TYR A 189 20.82 2.59 12.03
N HIS A 190 22.03 3.06 11.70
CA HIS A 190 23.17 3.13 12.63
C HIS A 190 23.11 4.36 13.52
N GLU A 191 22.18 4.37 14.47
CA GLU A 191 21.98 5.47 15.40
C GLU A 191 21.64 4.97 16.81
N THR A 192 21.91 5.80 17.82
CA THR A 192 21.41 5.56 19.18
C THR A 192 20.09 6.29 19.33
N ILE A 193 19.01 5.53 19.56
CA ILE A 193 17.68 6.08 19.76
C ILE A 193 17.28 6.08 21.23
N THR A 194 16.61 7.14 21.67
CA THR A 194 15.91 7.17 22.96
C THR A 194 14.42 7.30 22.73
N ILE A 195 13.65 6.30 23.17
CA ILE A 195 12.18 6.31 23.12
C ILE A 195 11.65 6.51 24.53
N ASN A 196 11.12 7.69 24.80
CA ASN A 196 10.61 8.10 26.12
C ASN A 196 9.10 8.41 26.10
N LYS A 197 8.39 8.00 25.05
CA LYS A 197 6.95 8.17 24.87
C LYS A 197 6.30 6.93 24.26
N PRO A 198 4.97 6.74 24.43
CA PRO A 198 4.28 5.59 23.84
C PRO A 198 4.37 5.65 22.32
N LEU A 199 4.89 4.60 21.69
CA LEU A 199 5.12 4.57 20.25
C LEU A 199 5.11 3.13 19.73
N THR A 200 4.60 2.94 18.51
CA THR A 200 4.74 1.69 17.77
C THR A 200 5.84 1.83 16.72
N ILE A 201 6.79 0.89 16.66
CA ILE A 201 7.79 0.81 15.58
C ILE A 201 7.54 -0.50 14.82
N ARG A 202 7.52 -0.42 13.48
CA ARG A 202 7.30 -1.56 12.58
C ARG A 202 8.25 -1.50 11.39
N ALA A 203 8.57 -2.67 10.84
CA ALA A 203 9.19 -2.79 9.53
C ALA A 203 8.11 -3.07 8.46
N THR A 204 8.36 -2.63 7.23
CA THR A 204 7.56 -3.01 6.06
C THR A 204 7.63 -4.51 5.76
N ARG A 205 6.76 -4.99 4.87
CA ARG A 205 6.83 -6.36 4.37
C ARG A 205 7.94 -6.58 3.32
N LYS A 206 8.55 -5.50 2.81
CA LYS A 206 9.60 -5.55 1.76
C LYS A 206 10.95 -6.09 2.27
N GLY A 207 11.13 -6.25 3.58
CA GLY A 207 12.37 -6.80 4.13
C GLY A 207 12.66 -6.37 5.57
N PRO A 208 13.75 -6.89 6.15
CA PRO A 208 14.12 -6.58 7.53
C PRO A 208 14.65 -5.15 7.68
N ALA A 209 14.41 -4.56 8.84
CA ALA A 209 15.03 -3.33 9.29
C ALA A 209 15.75 -3.57 10.63
N SER A 210 16.96 -3.03 10.79
CA SER A 210 17.75 -3.11 12.02
C SER A 210 18.08 -1.71 12.54
N ILE A 211 17.95 -1.48 13.85
CA ILE A 211 18.30 -0.21 14.49
C ILE A 211 19.50 -0.45 15.41
N GLY A 212 20.46 0.46 15.36
CA GLY A 212 21.70 0.40 16.12
C GLY A 212 22.86 -0.14 15.29
N THR A 213 24.06 -0.08 15.86
CA THR A 213 25.24 -0.70 15.27
C THR A 213 25.24 -2.19 15.60
N PRO A 214 25.33 -3.12 14.62
CA PRO A 214 25.80 -4.45 14.94
C PRO A 214 27.21 -4.29 15.53
N PHE A 215 27.40 -4.68 16.79
CA PHE A 215 28.73 -4.79 17.36
C PHE A 215 29.48 -5.85 16.55
N VAL A 216 30.27 -5.43 15.57
CA VAL A 216 31.30 -6.29 15.00
C VAL A 216 32.41 -6.30 16.05
N TYR A 217 32.44 -7.34 16.88
CA TYR A 217 33.67 -7.69 17.56
C TYR A 217 34.66 -8.02 16.44
N ALA A 218 35.55 -7.08 16.11
CA ALA A 218 36.72 -7.41 15.34
C ALA A 218 37.47 -8.48 16.14
N GLU A 219 37.55 -9.70 15.63
CA GLU A 219 38.50 -10.68 16.13
C GLU A 219 39.88 -10.07 15.94
N ILE A 220 40.45 -9.52 17.01
CA ILE A 220 41.87 -9.20 17.07
C ILE A 220 42.55 -10.55 17.10
N SER A 221 42.96 -11.06 15.94
CA SER A 221 43.93 -12.15 15.88
C SER A 221 45.22 -11.61 16.49
N ALA A 222 45.57 -12.10 17.68
CA ALA A 222 46.88 -11.89 18.25
C ALA A 222 47.92 -12.56 17.33
N GLU A 223 48.82 -11.77 16.75
CA GLU A 223 50.10 -12.25 16.20
C GLU A 223 51.09 -12.54 17.35
#